data_AF-A0A017SJP4-F1
#
_entry.id   AF-A0A017SJP4-F1
#
_cell.length_a   1.000
_cell.length_b   1.000
_cell.length_c   1.000
_cell.angle_alpha   90.00
_cell.angle_beta   90.00
_cell.angle_gamma   90.00
#
_symmetry.space_group_name_H-M   'P 1'
#
loop_
_entity.id
_entity.type
_entity.pdbx_description
1 polymer ?
#
loop_
_entity_poly.entity_id
_entity_poly.type
_entity_poly.pdbx_seq_one_letter_code
_entity_poly.pdbx_strand_id
1 'polypeptide(L)'
;MEESLETTESEAELSSETLLEHLITGALDTGGVHNDDEEDDSPEPAPLPKPSDALNAVRLLISYMEGQGVSRTSLLRPLERLERDLESEIVASQVQGTLDSWL
;
A
#
# COMPACT_ATOMS: atom_id res chain seq x y z
N MET A 1 -30.35 50.03 12.54
CA MET A 1 -30.81 49.96 13.92
C MET A 1 -31.43 48.58 14.06
N GLU A 2 -30.64 47.56 14.43
CA GLU A 2 -30.24 47.25 15.83
C GLU A 2 -31.49 46.82 16.62
N GLU A 3 -31.57 45.74 17.37
CA GLU A 3 -30.61 44.86 18.05
C GLU A 3 -31.48 43.81 18.78
N SER A 4 -30.99 42.59 18.96
CA SER A 4 -31.13 41.78 20.19
C SER A 4 -30.83 40.33 19.90
N LEU A 5 -29.54 40.01 19.93
CA LEU A 5 -29.10 38.74 20.50
C LEU A 5 -29.47 38.79 21.98
N GLU A 6 -30.47 38.01 22.39
CA GLU A 6 -30.66 37.69 23.81
C GLU A 6 -30.35 36.22 24.01
N THR A 7 -29.12 36.02 24.46
CA THR A 7 -28.55 34.83 25.08
C THR A 7 -29.28 34.55 26.39
N THR A 8 -29.77 33.32 26.60
CA THR A 8 -29.90 32.77 27.97
C THR A 8 -29.42 31.32 27.96
N GLU A 9 -28.17 31.18 28.43
CA GLU A 9 -27.66 30.16 29.36
C GLU A 9 -28.27 28.75 29.23
N SER A 10 -27.49 27.75 28.85
CA SER A 10 -26.61 27.13 29.83
C SER A 10 -25.37 26.51 29.16
N GLU A 11 -24.29 27.27 29.10
CA GLU A 11 -22.95 26.70 29.17
C GLU A 11 -22.79 26.10 30.57
N ALA A 12 -23.17 24.83 30.71
CA ALA A 12 -22.57 24.02 31.75
C ALA A 12 -21.11 23.85 31.34
N GLU A 13 -20.21 24.59 31.99
CA GLU A 13 -18.78 24.36 31.98
C GLU A 13 -18.51 22.92 32.47
N LEU A 14 -18.67 21.96 31.57
CA LEU A 14 -18.20 20.60 31.78
C LEU A 14 -16.68 20.70 31.79
N SER A 15 -16.11 20.74 32.99
CA SER A 15 -14.67 20.58 33.23
C SER A 15 -14.13 19.50 32.30
N SER A 16 -12.97 19.73 31.67
CA SER A 16 -12.40 18.88 30.61
C SER A 16 -12.39 17.38 30.95
N GLU A 17 -12.32 17.04 32.23
CA GLU A 17 -12.40 15.68 32.75
C GLU A 17 -13.78 15.03 32.52
N THR A 18 -14.86 15.77 32.78
CA THR A 18 -16.25 15.30 32.55
C THR A 18 -16.61 15.19 31.06
N LEU A 19 -15.98 16.00 30.21
CA LEU A 19 -16.14 15.90 28.76
C LEU A 19 -15.47 14.63 28.20
N LEU A 20 -14.28 14.31 28.70
CA LEU A 20 -13.57 13.07 28.36
C LEU A 20 -14.34 11.83 28.82
N GLU A 21 -14.86 11.85 30.04
CA GLU A 21 -15.68 10.75 30.58
C GLU A 21 -16.94 10.52 29.74
N HIS A 22 -17.59 11.61 29.28
CA HIS A 22 -18.77 11.52 28.41
C HIS A 22 -18.43 10.99 27.00
N LEU A 23 -17.29 11.39 26.43
CA LEU A 23 -16.79 10.89 25.14
C LEU A 23 -16.44 9.40 25.19
N ILE A 24 -15.77 8.97 26.27
CA ILE A 24 -15.40 7.57 26.48
C ILE A 24 -16.66 6.72 26.69
N THR A 25 -17.59 7.18 27.52
CA THR A 25 -18.84 6.45 27.79
C THR A 25 -19.72 6.36 26.54
N GLY A 26 -19.81 7.44 25.74
CA GLY A 26 -20.52 7.44 24.46
C GLY A 26 -19.89 6.50 23.43
N ALA A 27 -18.55 6.37 23.43
CA ALA A 27 -17.86 5.41 22.57
C ALA A 27 -18.05 3.96 23.03
N LEU A 28 -18.11 3.70 24.35
CA LEU A 28 -18.38 2.37 24.90
C LEU A 28 -19.84 1.92 24.68
N ASP A 29 -20.81 2.83 24.73
CA ASP A 29 -22.24 2.50 24.53
C ASP A 29 -22.59 2.29 23.04
N THR A 30 -21.75 2.76 22.12
CA THR A 30 -21.78 2.32 20.71
C THR A 30 -21.01 1.02 20.45
N GLY A 31 -20.35 0.49 21.49
CA GLY A 31 -19.71 -0.83 21.52
C GLY A 31 -20.73 -1.95 21.63
N GLY A 32 -21.73 -1.93 20.74
CA GLY A 32 -22.44 -3.15 20.36
C GLY A 32 -21.39 -4.17 19.98
N VAL A 33 -21.32 -5.22 20.78
CA VAL A 33 -20.52 -6.43 20.58
C VAL A 33 -20.77 -6.95 19.17
N HIS A 34 -19.98 -6.47 18.21
CA HIS A 34 -19.61 -7.25 17.05
C HIS A 34 -18.27 -7.87 17.43
N ASN A 35 -18.34 -9.11 17.91
CA ASN A 35 -17.24 -10.03 17.71
C ASN A 35 -17.09 -10.18 16.19
N ASP A 36 -16.44 -9.21 15.54
CA ASP A 36 -15.63 -9.49 14.37
C ASP A 36 -14.34 -10.10 14.90
N ASP A 37 -14.47 -11.36 15.29
CA ASP A 37 -13.43 -12.35 15.02
C ASP A 37 -13.49 -12.68 13.52
N GLU A 38 -13.53 -11.66 12.67
CA GLU A 38 -13.11 -11.77 11.29
C GLU A 38 -11.59 -11.90 11.39
N GLU A 39 -11.14 -13.13 11.62
CA GLU A 39 -9.88 -13.59 11.08
C GLU A 39 -9.75 -12.93 9.71
N ASP A 40 -8.73 -12.08 9.55
CA ASP A 40 -8.35 -11.51 8.28
C ASP A 40 -8.07 -12.67 7.32
N ASP A 41 -9.11 -13.20 6.69
CA ASP A 41 -9.10 -14.25 5.67
C ASP A 41 -8.61 -13.65 4.34
N SER A 42 -7.76 -12.61 4.43
CA SER A 42 -6.91 -12.18 3.34
C SER A 42 -6.08 -13.39 2.96
N PRO A 43 -6.27 -13.95 1.75
CA PRO A 43 -5.48 -15.08 1.31
C PRO A 43 -4.01 -14.66 1.42
N GLU A 44 -3.18 -15.52 2.02
CA GLU A 44 -1.75 -15.26 2.14
C GLU A 44 -1.22 -14.72 0.81
N PRO A 45 -0.45 -13.61 0.83
CA PRO A 45 0.00 -12.99 -0.40
C PRO A 45 0.74 -14.03 -1.23
N ALA A 46 0.34 -14.15 -2.50
CA ALA A 46 0.96 -15.09 -3.43
C ALA A 46 2.48 -14.92 -3.37
N PRO A 47 3.25 -16.03 -3.38
CA PRO A 47 4.69 -15.95 -3.25
C PRO A 47 5.26 -15.04 -4.33
N LEU A 48 6.21 -14.19 -3.95
CA LEU A 48 6.85 -13.28 -4.88
C LEU A 48 7.45 -14.07 -6.05
N PRO A 49 7.20 -13.64 -7.31
CA PRO A 49 7.74 -14.32 -8.48
C PRO A 49 9.27 -14.28 -8.45
N LYS A 50 9.90 -15.31 -9.02
CA LYS A 50 11.36 -15.31 -9.10
C LYS A 50 11.82 -14.18 -10.03
N PRO A 51 13.00 -13.60 -9.80
CA PRO A 51 13.57 -12.60 -10.70
C PRO A 51 13.64 -13.06 -12.17
N SER A 52 13.86 -14.36 -12.40
CA SER A 52 13.82 -14.98 -13.73
C SER A 52 12.45 -14.90 -14.41
N ASP A 53 11.37 -14.99 -13.62
CA ASP A 53 10.00 -14.96 -14.13
C ASP A 53 9.63 -13.54 -14.55
N ALA A 54 10.09 -12.53 -13.80
CA ALA A 54 9.96 -11.12 -14.16
C ALA A 54 10.72 -10.81 -15.46
N LEU A 55 11.96 -11.30 -15.62
CA LEU A 55 12.74 -11.11 -16.84
C LEU A 55 12.05 -11.74 -18.07
N ASN A 56 11.51 -12.95 -17.93
CA ASN A 56 10.78 -13.62 -19.01
C ASN A 56 9.50 -12.86 -19.40
N ALA A 57 8.77 -12.31 -18.43
CA ALA A 57 7.58 -11.50 -18.71
C ALA A 57 7.92 -10.23 -19.49
N VAL A 58 9.02 -9.55 -19.15
CA VAL A 58 9.51 -8.36 -19.87
C VAL A 58 9.86 -8.70 -21.32
N ARG A 59 10.61 -9.79 -21.54
CA ARG A 59 10.97 -10.27 -22.89
C ARG A 59 9.74 -10.61 -23.74
N LEU A 60 8.75 -11.27 -23.14
CA LEU A 60 7.49 -11.57 -23.82
C LEU A 60 6.77 -10.28 -24.23
N LEU A 61 6.70 -9.29 -23.34
CA LEU A 61 6.06 -8.01 -23.61
C LEU A 61 6.77 -7.24 -24.73
N ILE A 62 8.11 -7.21 -24.73
CA ILE A 62 8.91 -6.62 -25.82
C ILE A 62 8.56 -7.31 -27.15
N SER A 63 8.62 -8.64 -27.20
CA SER A 63 8.34 -9.41 -28.43
C SER A 63 6.93 -9.18 -28.96
N TYR A 64 5.95 -9.07 -28.07
CA TYR A 64 4.56 -8.75 -28.43
C TYR A 64 4.46 -7.35 -29.03
N MET A 65 5.12 -6.37 -28.42
CA MET A 65 5.09 -4.99 -28.87
C MET A 65 5.80 -4.78 -30.20
N GLU A 66 6.90 -5.49 -30.43
CA GLU A 66 7.61 -5.50 -31.71
C GLU A 66 6.75 -6.14 -32.82
N GLY A 67 6.07 -7.26 -32.51
CA GLY A 67 5.17 -7.94 -33.44
C GLY A 67 3.92 -7.14 -33.80
N GLN A 68 3.50 -6.19 -32.95
CA GLN A 68 2.31 -5.37 -33.19
C GLN A 68 2.52 -4.30 -34.28
N GLY A 69 3.76 -4.05 -34.73
CA GLY A 69 4.07 -3.13 -35.84
C GLY A 69 3.71 -1.66 -35.61
N VAL A 70 3.20 -1.31 -34.43
CA VAL A 70 2.96 0.07 -34.01
C VAL A 70 4.25 0.58 -33.39
N SER A 71 4.83 1.64 -33.94
CA SER A 71 6.07 2.26 -33.48
C SER A 71 5.94 2.83 -32.06
N ARG A 72 5.92 1.95 -31.05
CA ARG A 72 5.93 2.26 -29.62
C ARG A 72 7.37 2.34 -29.11
N THR A 73 8.24 2.98 -29.89
CA THR A 73 9.67 3.13 -29.57
C THR A 73 9.90 3.84 -28.23
N SER A 74 8.97 4.72 -27.83
CA SER A 74 8.96 5.37 -26.53
C SER A 74 8.71 4.42 -25.35
N LEU A 75 8.05 3.27 -25.58
CA LEU A 75 7.78 2.24 -24.57
C LEU A 75 8.80 1.10 -24.62
N LEU A 76 9.30 0.75 -25.81
CA LEU A 76 10.33 -0.27 -25.98
C LEU A 76 11.65 0.12 -25.30
N ARG A 77 12.08 1.38 -25.41
CA ARG A 77 13.35 1.82 -24.81
C ARG A 77 13.40 1.67 -23.28
N PRO A 78 12.37 2.09 -22.53
CA PRO A 78 12.27 1.77 -21.10
C PRO A 78 12.25 0.27 -20.80
N LEU A 79 11.56 -0.53 -21.61
CA LEU A 79 11.46 -1.98 -21.43
C LEU A 79 12.80 -2.69 -21.64
N GLU A 80 13.56 -2.34 -22.68
CA GLU A 80 14.92 -2.85 -22.93
C GLU A 80 15.90 -2.47 -21.80
N ARG A 81 15.69 -1.31 -21.16
CA ARG A 81 16.47 -0.90 -20.01
C ARG A 81 16.11 -1.73 -18.79
N LEU A 82 14.82 -1.92 -18.53
CA LEU A 82 14.33 -2.76 -17.44
C LEU A 82 14.82 -4.21 -17.58
N GLU A 83 14.87 -4.75 -18.81
CA GLU A 83 15.45 -6.06 -19.09
C GLU A 83 16.91 -6.15 -18.59
N ARG A 84 17.75 -5.16 -18.96
CA ARG A 84 19.17 -5.11 -18.53
C ARG A 84 19.31 -4.94 -17.02
N ASP A 85 18.48 -4.11 -16.41
CA ASP A 85 18.53 -3.87 -14.97
C ASP A 85 18.21 -5.17 -14.23
N LEU A 86 17.16 -5.90 -14.63
CA LEU A 86 16.82 -7.22 -14.07
C LEU A 86 17.91 -8.27 -14.30
N GLU A 87 18.54 -8.32 -15.48
CA GLU A 87 19.67 -9.22 -15.74
C GLU A 87 20.84 -8.93 -14.79
N SER A 88 21.15 -7.65 -14.58
CA SER A 88 22.23 -7.24 -13.67
C SER A 88 21.94 -7.61 -12.22
N GLU A 89 20.69 -7.47 -11.77
CA GLU A 89 20.25 -7.81 -10.42
C GLU A 89 20.31 -9.32 -10.17
N ILE A 90 19.91 -10.13 -11.16
CA ILE A 90 20.00 -11.60 -11.10
C ILE A 90 21.47 -12.04 -10.94
N VAL A 91 22.38 -11.46 -11.73
CA VAL A 91 23.81 -11.77 -11.65
C VAL A 91 24.39 -11.31 -10.31
N ALA A 92 24.06 -10.10 -9.85
CA ALA A 92 24.52 -9.57 -8.57
C ALA A 92 24.05 -10.43 -7.39
N SER A 93 22.80 -10.89 -7.41
CA SER A 93 22.23 -11.76 -6.38
C SER A 93 22.96 -13.11 -6.29
N GLN A 94 23.41 -13.67 -7.42
CA GLN A 94 24.21 -14.89 -7.45
C GLN A 94 25.61 -14.67 -6.87
N VAL A 95 26.26 -13.55 -7.20
CA VAL A 95 27.60 -13.21 -6.67
C VAL A 95 27.54 -13.00 -5.15
N GLN A 96 26.49 -12.35 -4.64
CA GLN A 96 26.34 -12.12 -3.20
C GLN A 96 26.14 -13.43 -2.43
N GLY A 97 25.36 -14.38 -2.98
CA GLY A 97 25.23 -15.72 -2.39
C GLY A 97 26.55 -16.51 -2.37
N THR A 98 27.42 -16.33 -3.36
CA THR A 98 28.76 -16.96 -3.30
C THR A 98 29.63 -16.34 -2.21
N LEU A 99 29.54 -15.04 -1.95
CA LEU A 99 30.33 -14.35 -0.90
C LEU A 99 29.94 -14.79 0.51
N ASP A 100 28.64 -14.96 0.78
CA ASP A 100 28.14 -15.51 2.06
C ASP A 100 28.58 -16.96 2.30
N SER A 101 28.90 -17.72 1.24
CA SER A 101 29.37 -19.10 1.38
C SER A 101 30.84 -19.23 1.85
N TRP A 102 31.60 -18.14 1.92
CA TRP A 102 33.02 -18.15 2.33
C TRP A 102 33.27 -17.51 3.71
N LEU A 103 32.22 -17.10 4.42
CA LEU A 103 32.27 -16.50 5.75
C LEU A 103 31.73 -17.48 6.81
#